data_AF-A0A661HRP6-F1
#
_entry.id   AF-A0A661HRP6-F1
#
_cell.length_a   1.000
_cell.length_b   1.000
_cell.length_c   1.000
_cell.angle_alpha   90.00
_cell.angle_beta   90.00
_cell.angle_gamma   90.00
#
_symmetry.space_group_name_H-M   'P 1'
#
loop_
_entity.id
_entity.type
_entity.pdbx_description
1 polymer ?
#
loop_
_entity_poly.entity_id
_entity_poly.type
_entity_poly.pdbx_seq_one_letter_code
_entity_poly.pdbx_strand_id
1 'polypeptide(L)' 'MEVNLVLEGTKFMLLGMSTVLLFLILMIVLMNLQAKIIHRFFPEPQETPVGAGAQKQKINNKIAAITAAIMHHKKLNG' A
#
# COMPACT_ATOMS: atom_id res chain seq x y z
N MET A 1 43.90 -39.18 1.37
CA MET A 1 43.61 -37.76 1.56
C MET A 1 42.89 -37.63 2.89
N GLU A 2 43.46 -36.93 3.86
CA GLU A 2 42.83 -36.75 5.16
C GLU A 2 41.67 -35.75 5.01
N VAL A 3 40.44 -36.25 5.14
CA VAL A 3 39.23 -35.43 5.19
C VAL A 3 39.10 -34.84 6.58
N ASN A 4 39.31 -33.53 6.70
CA ASN A 4 39.06 -32.81 7.94
C ASN A 4 37.56 -32.57 8.08
N LEU A 5 36.89 -33.49 8.75
CA LEU A 5 35.43 -33.50 8.97
C LEU A 5 34.90 -32.19 9.58
N VAL A 6 35.69 -31.53 10.44
CA VAL A 6 35.30 -30.25 11.06
C VAL A 6 35.29 -29.13 10.01
N LEU A 7 36.30 -29.09 9.14
CA LEU A 7 36.38 -28.12 8.06
C LEU A 7 35.25 -28.33 7.04
N GLU A 8 34.92 -29.58 6.76
CA GLU A 8 33.88 -29.95 5.81
C GLU A 8 32.47 -29.66 6.36
N GLY A 9 32.21 -29.97 7.63
CA GLY A 9 30.98 -29.58 8.32
C GLY A 9 30.79 -28.06 8.38
N THR A 10 31.87 -27.31 8.61
CA THR A 10 31.82 -25.83 8.59
C THR A 10 31.45 -25.29 7.20
N LYS A 11 31.98 -25.88 6.12
CA LYS A 11 31.61 -25.50 4.74
C LYS A 11 30.13 -25.75 4.47
N PHE A 12 29.60 -26.90 4.89
CA PHE A 12 28.19 -27.21 4.70
C PHE A 12 27.26 -26.33 5.55
N MET A 13 27.67 -25.97 6.78
CA MET A 13 26.92 -25.02 7.60
C MET A 13 26.83 -23.65 6.93
N LEU A 14 27.96 -23.11 6.46
CA LEU A 14 28.01 -21.82 5.76
C LEU A 14 27.18 -21.85 4.47
N LEU A 15 27.29 -22.95 3.70
CA LEU A 15 26.54 -23.13 2.45
C LEU A 15 25.03 -23.23 2.71
N GLY A 16 24.62 -24.04 3.68
CA GLY A 16 23.20 -24.21 4.03
C GLY A 16 22.59 -22.91 4.57
N MET A 17 23.27 -22.26 5.52
CA MET A 17 22.80 -21.00 6.10
C MET A 17 22.72 -19.87 5.07
N SER A 18 23.73 -19.75 4.19
CA SER A 18 23.73 -18.73 3.14
C SER A 18 22.64 -18.98 2.11
N THR A 19 22.39 -20.24 1.74
CA THR A 19 21.35 -20.60 0.77
C THR A 19 19.97 -20.23 1.30
N VAL A 20 19.68 -20.51 2.57
CA VAL A 20 18.41 -20.12 3.20
C VAL A 20 18.28 -18.60 3.26
N LEU A 21 19.35 -17.89 3.65
CA LEU A 21 19.34 -16.43 3.68
C LEU A 21 19.08 -15.82 2.30
N LEU A 22 19.78 -16.29 1.27
CA LEU A 22 19.58 -15.88 -0.13
C LEU A 22 18.14 -16.13 -0.58
N PHE A 23 17.58 -17.28 -0.24
CA PHE A 23 16.19 -17.60 -0.56
C PHE A 23 15.21 -16.62 0.10
N LEU A 24 15.39 -16.28 1.38
CA LEU A 24 14.56 -15.30 2.08
C LEU A 24 14.68 -13.90 1.48
N ILE A 25 15.89 -13.47 1.10
CA ILE A 25 16.11 -12.20 0.40
C ILE A 25 15.35 -12.19 -0.93
N LEU A 26 15.45 -13.28 -1.70
CA LEU A 26 14.73 -13.42 -2.97
C LEU A 26 13.21 -13.35 -2.77
N MET A 27 12.70 -14.00 -1.71
CA MET A 27 11.29 -13.93 -1.34
C MET A 27 10.83 -12.50 -1.04
N ILE A 28 11.62 -11.73 -0.30
CA ILE A 28 11.34 -10.31 -0.04
C ILE A 28 11.32 -9.51 -1.34
N VAL A 29 12.26 -9.74 -2.25
CA VAL A 29 12.31 -9.06 -3.56
C VAL A 29 11.06 -9.37 -4.38
N LEU A 30 10.64 -10.64 -4.42
CA LEU A 30 9.42 -11.05 -5.13
C LEU A 30 8.17 -10.41 -4.52
N MET A 31 8.07 -10.37 -3.19
CA MET A 31 6.94 -9.73 -2.50
C MET A 31 6.86 -8.23 -2.85
N ASN A 32 8.00 -7.54 -2.89
CA ASN A 32 8.06 -6.12 -3.29
C ASN A 32 7.70 -5.93 -4.77
N LEU A 33 8.13 -6.85 -5.64
CA LEU A 33 7.77 -6.82 -7.05
C LEU A 33 6.25 -6.99 -7.23
N GLN A 34 5.66 -7.96 -6.53
CA GLN A 34 4.21 -8.17 -6.51
C GLN A 34 3.49 -6.91 -6.01
N ALA A 35 3.93 -6.32 -4.90
CA ALA A 35 3.34 -5.08 -4.37
C ALA A 35 3.39 -3.94 -5.39
N LYS A 36 4.52 -3.77 -6.11
CA LYS A 36 4.67 -2.75 -7.15
C LYS A 36 3.76 -3.01 -8.35
N ILE A 37 3.62 -4.27 -8.77
CA ILE A 37 2.71 -4.67 -9.85
C ILE A 37 1.27 -4.35 -9.44
N ILE A 38 0.85 -4.76 -8.24
CA ILE A 38 -0.49 -4.50 -7.72
C ILE A 38 -0.78 -3.00 -7.68
N HIS A 39 0.10 -2.18 -7.09
CA HIS A 39 -0.10 -0.72 -7.06
C HIS A 39 -0.14 -0.08 -8.45
N ARG A 40 0.52 -0.67 -9.45
CA ARG A 40 0.52 -0.14 -10.82
C ARG A 40 -0.74 -0.48 -11.60
N PHE A 41 -1.26 -1.70 -11.47
CA PHE A 41 -2.43 -2.17 -12.22
C PHE A 41 -3.75 -1.95 -11.46
N PHE A 42 -3.71 -1.98 -10.14
CA PHE A 42 -4.81 -1.68 -9.23
C PHE A 42 -4.37 -0.56 -8.29
N PRO A 43 -4.18 0.66 -8.79
CA PRO A 43 -3.93 1.80 -7.92
C PRO A 43 -5.12 1.93 -6.98
N GLU A 44 -4.89 1.71 -5.68
CA GLU A 44 -5.88 2.06 -4.68
C GLU A 44 -6.19 3.55 -4.85
N PRO A 45 -7.47 3.94 -4.85
CA PRO A 45 -7.83 5.35 -4.85
C PRO A 45 -7.13 5.97 -3.65
N GLN A 46 -6.07 6.74 -3.90
CA GLN A 46 -5.48 7.52 -2.84
C GLN A 46 -6.58 8.44 -2.38
N GLU A 47 -7.00 8.28 -1.12
CA GLU A 47 -7.68 9.34 -0.41
C GLU A 47 -6.67 10.48 -0.41
N THR A 48 -6.76 11.34 -1.44
CA THR A 48 -6.08 12.63 -1.44
C THR A 48 -6.33 13.18 -0.06
N PRO A 49 -5.28 13.43 0.75
CA PRO A 49 -5.49 14.03 2.06
C PRO A 49 -6.15 15.35 1.72
N VAL A 50 -7.44 15.41 1.96
CA VAL A 50 -8.26 16.56 1.68
C VAL A 50 -7.76 17.55 2.71
N GLY A 51 -6.73 18.31 2.34
CA GLY A 51 -6.18 19.35 3.21
C GLY A 51 -7.37 20.13 3.74
N ALA A 52 -7.38 20.43 5.04
CA ALA A 52 -8.59 20.83 5.78
C ALA A 52 -9.50 21.86 5.07
N GLY A 53 -8.95 22.69 4.17
CA GLY A 53 -9.69 23.54 3.25
C GLY A 53 -10.64 22.83 2.26
N ALA A 54 -10.24 21.73 1.63
CA ALA A 54 -11.08 21.01 0.66
C ALA A 54 -12.23 20.22 1.32
N GLN A 55 -12.08 19.82 2.60
CA GLN A 55 -13.16 19.18 3.37
C GLN A 55 -14.18 20.24 3.79
N LYS A 56 -13.69 21.40 4.22
CA LYS A 56 -14.52 22.58 4.51
C LYS A 56 -15.30 23.05 3.27
N GLN A 57 -14.66 23.03 2.10
CA GLN A 57 -15.32 23.37 0.84
C GLN A 57 -16.39 22.35 0.43
N LYS A 58 -16.14 21.04 0.58
CA LYS A 58 -17.17 20.00 0.36
C LYS A 58 -18.38 20.18 1.29
N ILE A 59 -18.14 20.50 2.57
CA ILE A 59 -19.21 20.73 3.56
C ILE A 59 -20.01 21.99 3.17
N ASN A 60 -19.34 23.09 2.85
CA ASN A 60 -20.00 24.33 2.43
C ASN A 60 -20.84 24.14 1.16
N ASN A 61 -20.33 23.40 0.17
CA ASN A 61 -21.08 23.11 -1.05
C ASN A 61 -22.33 22.26 -0.78
N LYS A 62 -22.27 21.29 0.15
CA LYS A 62 -23.45 20.51 0.56
C LYS A 62 -24.50 21.38 1.23
N ILE A 63 -24.09 22.29 2.13
CA ILE A 63 -25.00 23.20 2.83
C ILE A 63 -25.67 24.17 1.84
N ALA A 64 -24.92 24.70 0.87
CA ALA A 64 -25.46 25.56 -0.18
C ALA A 64 -26.49 24.83 -1.06
N ALA A 65 -26.21 23.59 -1.45
CA ALA A 65 -27.14 22.78 -2.25
C ALA A 65 -28.44 22.47 -1.51
N ILE A 66 -28.36 22.11 -0.22
CA ILE A 66 -29.55 21.86 0.62
C ILE A 66 -30.37 23.14 0.78
N THR A 67 -29.72 24.27 1.03
CA THR A 67 -30.38 25.58 1.20
C THR A 67 -31.09 26.00 -0.10
N ALA A 68 -30.44 25.81 -1.25
CA ALA A 68 -31.04 26.07 -2.55
C ALA A 68 -32.26 25.17 -2.82
N ALA A 69 -32.18 23.88 -2.47
CA ALA A 69 -33.29 22.95 -2.62
C ALA A 69 -34.49 23.35 -1.74
N ILE A 70 -34.25 23.75 -0.48
CA ILE A 70 -35.31 24.22 0.43
C ILE A 70 -35.95 25.51 -0.09
N MET A 71 -35.15 26.46 -0.55
CA MET A 71 -35.64 27.73 -1.09
C MET A 71 -36.45 27.52 -2.37
N HIS A 72 -35.96 26.64 -3.25
CA HIS A 72 -36.65 26.28 -4.49
C HIS A 72 -37.99 25.58 -4.20
N HIS A 73 -38.03 24.66 -3.24
CA HIS A 73 -39.27 24.01 -2.82
C HIS A 73 -40.27 24.98 -2.20
N LYS A 74 -39.81 25.92 -1.36
CA LYS A 74 -40.67 26.98 -0.80
C LYS A 74 -41.21 27.94 -1.87
N LYS A 75 -40.45 28.21 -2.92
CA LYS A 75 -40.88 29.07 -4.05
C LYS A 75 -41.87 28.38 -4.98
N LEU A 76 -41.84 27.05 -5.09
CA LEU A 76 -42.76 26.27 -5.92
C LEU A 76 -44.09 25.95 -5.21
N ASN A 77 -44.08 25.86 -3.88
CA ASN A 77 -45.26 25.51 -3.07
C ASN A 77 -45.87 26.70 -2.30
N GLY A 78 -45.55 27.93 -2.68
CA GLY A 78 -46.18 29.17 -2.19
C GLY A 78 -46.64 30.02 -3.36
#